data_AF-A0A970F2G1-F1
#
_entry.id   AF-A0A970F2G1-F1
#
_cell.length_a   1.000
_cell.length_b   1.000
_cell.length_c   1.000
_cell.angle_alpha   90.00
_cell.angle_beta   90.00
_cell.angle_gamma   90.00
#
_symmetry.space_group_name_H-M   'P 1'
#
loop_
_entity.id
_entity.type
_entity.pdbx_description
1 polymer ?
#
loop_
_entity_poly.entity_id
_entity_poly.type
_entity_poly.pdbx_seq_one_letter_code
_entity_poly.pdbx_strand_id
1 'polypeptide(L)'
;MTLAQIIRRVLIAELPIDHRLLDFDIRVRLLLHSSPPATMRALADTTGAGVETVRRSLIRLRECGWVEDVGKAPRGALLVAACLPLPVEELVADRLQVVRNSVDWLGQWLMRCWLDFLVAEAHYIDNSRPAWLKSPGLGRLELDRDYPRQRVGYEFQGQQHFTEGGPFAPDRKKFEERVMLDNIKAGICVRNRYRLIEVVKEDLTREIMLAKTKGYLPIANYHVDSPIERALTEMSMAYINS
;
A
#
# COMPACT_ATOMS: atom_id res chain seq x y z
N MET A 1 7.79 1.44 -10.35
CA MET A 1 6.86 2.45 -9.79
C MET A 1 5.77 1.72 -9.02
N THR A 2 5.47 2.08 -7.78
CA THR A 2 4.46 1.41 -6.93
C THR A 2 3.03 1.92 -7.20
N LEU A 3 2.00 1.26 -6.66
CA LEU A 3 0.61 1.73 -6.79
C LEU A 3 0.42 3.10 -6.15
N ALA A 4 0.97 3.33 -4.95
CA ALA A 4 0.90 4.63 -4.28
C ALA A 4 1.53 5.74 -5.14
N GLN A 5 2.63 5.45 -5.85
CA GLN A 5 3.25 6.40 -6.78
C GLN A 5 2.39 6.67 -8.02
N ILE A 6 1.70 5.65 -8.55
CA ILE A 6 0.76 5.80 -9.65
C ILE A 6 -0.41 6.69 -9.22
N ILE A 7 -1.08 6.34 -8.12
CA ILE A 7 -2.20 7.10 -7.55
C ILE A 7 -1.80 8.56 -7.37
N ARG A 8 -0.64 8.83 -6.77
CA ARG A 8 -0.17 10.20 -6.56
C ARG A 8 0.02 10.96 -7.87
N ARG A 9 0.59 10.32 -8.90
CA ARG A 9 0.80 10.98 -10.21
C ARG A 9 -0.52 11.29 -10.89
N VAL A 10 -1.46 10.34 -10.91
CA VAL A 10 -2.79 10.54 -11.48
C VAL A 10 -3.55 11.60 -10.70
N LEU A 11 -3.53 11.55 -9.36
CA LEU A 11 -4.16 12.55 -8.51
C LEU A 11 -3.68 13.98 -8.83
N ILE A 12 -2.37 14.18 -8.97
CA ILE A 12 -1.79 15.50 -9.26
C ILE A 12 -2.15 15.98 -10.68
N ALA A 13 -2.37 15.05 -11.62
CA ALA A 13 -2.77 15.38 -12.99
C ALA A 13 -4.28 15.70 -13.10
N GLU A 14 -5.12 14.88 -12.48
CA GLU A 14 -6.58 14.89 -12.67
C GLU A 14 -7.31 15.84 -11.72
N LEU A 15 -6.85 15.97 -10.47
CA LEU A 15 -7.55 16.80 -9.47
C LEU A 15 -7.61 18.29 -9.87
N PRO A 16 -6.53 18.93 -10.37
CA PRO A 16 -6.58 20.36 -10.70
C PRO A 16 -7.35 20.71 -11.97
N ILE A 17 -7.59 19.73 -12.85
CA ILE A 17 -8.29 19.93 -14.13
C ILE A 17 -9.79 19.62 -14.03
N ASP A 18 -10.26 19.12 -12.89
CA ASP A 18 -11.69 18.97 -12.62
C ASP A 18 -12.35 20.35 -12.42
N HIS A 19 -12.87 20.91 -13.51
CA HIS A 19 -13.49 22.23 -13.57
C HIS A 19 -14.72 22.42 -12.66
N ARG A 20 -15.21 21.34 -12.02
CA ARG A 20 -16.29 21.39 -11.03
C ARG A 20 -15.78 21.78 -9.64
N LEU A 21 -14.47 21.72 -9.41
CA LEU A 21 -13.82 22.05 -8.15
C LEU A 21 -13.29 23.48 -8.12
N LEU A 22 -13.25 24.06 -6.92
CA LEU A 22 -12.55 25.31 -6.63
C LEU A 22 -11.15 25.02 -6.05
N ASP A 23 -10.24 26.00 -6.11
CA ASP A 23 -8.89 25.88 -5.54
C ASP A 23 -8.88 25.41 -4.07
N PHE A 24 -9.86 25.88 -3.29
CA PHE A 24 -9.99 25.48 -1.90
C PHE A 24 -10.37 23.99 -1.76
N ASP A 25 -11.16 23.45 -2.69
CA ASP A 25 -11.54 22.04 -2.72
C ASP A 25 -10.34 21.15 -3.00
N ILE A 26 -9.49 21.56 -3.96
CA ILE A 26 -8.23 20.91 -4.27
C ILE A 26 -7.34 20.87 -3.01
N ARG A 27 -7.22 21.99 -2.29
CA ARG A 27 -6.45 22.06 -1.03
C ARG A 27 -6.98 21.09 0.03
N VAL A 28 -8.29 21.07 0.26
CA VAL A 28 -8.93 20.14 1.22
C VAL A 28 -8.69 18.69 0.82
N ARG A 29 -8.84 18.37 -0.46
CA ARG A 29 -8.65 17.00 -0.97
C ARG A 29 -7.19 16.52 -0.89
N LEU A 30 -6.22 17.39 -1.18
CA LEU A 30 -4.80 17.07 -1.03
C LEU A 30 -4.42 16.83 0.44
N LEU A 31 -5.02 17.59 1.36
CA LEU A 31 -4.82 17.40 2.80
C LEU A 31 -5.31 16.02 3.27
N LEU A 32 -6.49 15.61 2.81
CA LEU A 32 -7.06 14.29 3.09
C LEU A 32 -6.26 13.14 2.45
N HIS A 33 -5.55 13.37 1.35
CA HIS A 33 -4.74 12.32 0.70
C HIS A 33 -3.60 11.80 1.60
N SER A 34 -3.04 12.67 2.43
CA SER A 34 -1.86 12.37 3.26
C SER A 34 -2.21 12.18 4.74
N SER A 35 -3.50 12.09 5.06
CA SER A 35 -4.01 12.12 6.44
C SER A 35 -5.05 11.02 6.66
N PRO A 36 -5.20 10.53 7.91
CA PRO A 36 -6.35 9.68 8.25
C PRO A 36 -7.68 10.43 8.03
N PRO A 37 -8.81 9.70 7.98
CA PRO A 37 -10.13 10.31 7.87
C PRO A 37 -10.34 11.39 8.92
N ALA A 38 -10.90 12.53 8.51
CA ALA A 38 -10.99 13.71 9.35
C ALA A 38 -12.44 14.20 9.48
N THR A 39 -12.72 14.88 10.59
CA THR A 39 -13.99 15.59 10.76
C THR A 39 -13.93 16.96 10.08
N MET A 40 -15.09 17.50 9.71
CA MET A 40 -15.20 18.87 9.17
C MET A 40 -14.54 19.91 10.09
N ARG A 41 -14.65 19.76 11.41
CA ARG A 41 -14.03 20.68 12.36
C ARG A 41 -12.50 20.57 12.34
N ALA A 42 -11.97 19.35 12.34
CA ALA A 42 -10.52 19.15 12.22
C ALA A 42 -9.97 19.73 10.90
N LEU A 43 -10.71 19.61 9.81
CA LEU A 43 -10.36 20.22 8.52
C LEU A 43 -10.40 21.76 8.59
N ALA A 44 -11.41 22.35 9.23
CA ALA A 44 -11.48 23.80 9.44
C ALA A 44 -10.28 24.31 10.27
N ASP A 45 -9.97 23.63 11.37
CA ASP A 45 -8.85 23.97 12.25
C ASP A 45 -7.50 23.86 11.48
N THR A 46 -7.33 22.81 10.68
CA THR A 46 -6.07 22.58 9.94
C THR A 46 -5.91 23.53 8.75
N THR A 47 -7.01 23.89 8.07
CA THR A 47 -6.96 24.80 6.91
C THR A 47 -6.97 26.28 7.29
N GLY A 48 -7.36 26.59 8.53
CA GLY A 48 -7.62 27.95 9.02
C GLY A 48 -8.90 28.57 8.45
N ALA A 49 -9.76 27.78 7.81
CA ALA A 49 -10.97 28.25 7.17
C ALA A 49 -12.19 28.16 8.08
N GLY A 50 -13.22 28.97 7.79
CA GLY A 50 -14.51 28.86 8.46
C GLY A 50 -15.17 27.51 8.21
N VAL A 51 -15.88 26.99 9.21
CA VAL A 51 -16.58 25.69 9.15
C VAL A 51 -17.53 25.61 7.95
N GLU A 52 -18.25 26.69 7.66
CA GLU A 52 -19.17 26.76 6.52
C GLU A 52 -18.45 26.67 5.16
N THR A 53 -17.25 27.24 5.05
CA THR A 53 -16.41 27.13 3.85
C THR A 53 -15.98 25.68 3.62
N VAL A 54 -15.51 25.01 4.67
CA VAL A 54 -15.16 23.58 4.62
C VAL A 54 -16.39 22.73 4.29
N ARG A 55 -17.55 23.02 4.89
CA ARG A 55 -18.80 22.30 4.60
C ARG A 55 -19.15 22.34 3.12
N ARG A 56 -19.13 23.54 2.51
CA ARG A 56 -19.42 23.73 1.08
C ARG A 56 -18.39 23.01 0.20
N SER A 57 -17.13 23.03 0.61
CA SER A 57 -16.04 22.32 -0.08
C SER A 57 -16.26 20.81 -0.08
N LEU A 58 -16.57 20.24 1.09
CA LEU A 58 -16.85 18.81 1.22
C LEU A 58 -18.10 18.39 0.45
N ILE A 59 -19.12 19.24 0.31
CA ILE A 59 -20.28 18.95 -0.53
C ILE A 59 -19.87 18.79 -1.99
N ARG A 60 -19.17 19.78 -2.56
CA ARG A 60 -18.70 19.70 -3.96
C ARG A 60 -17.77 18.51 -4.19
N LEU A 61 -16.84 18.27 -3.27
CA LEU A 61 -15.92 17.13 -3.36
C LEU A 61 -16.66 15.78 -3.35
N ARG A 62 -17.73 15.63 -2.56
CA ARG A 62 -18.57 14.42 -2.56
C ARG A 62 -19.33 14.27 -3.86
N GLU A 63 -19.97 15.34 -4.33
CA GLU A 63 -20.71 15.36 -5.60
C GLU A 63 -19.81 14.99 -6.80
N CYS A 64 -18.53 15.36 -6.72
CA CYS A 64 -17.54 15.04 -7.74
C CYS A 64 -16.85 13.67 -7.54
N GLY A 65 -17.10 12.98 -6.42
CA GLY A 65 -16.53 11.66 -6.11
C GLY A 65 -15.10 11.67 -5.58
N TRP A 66 -14.59 12.81 -5.10
CA TRP A 66 -13.22 12.93 -4.59
C TRP A 66 -13.09 12.64 -3.10
N VAL A 67 -14.20 12.67 -2.35
CA VAL A 67 -14.22 12.30 -0.93
C VAL A 67 -15.49 11.51 -0.62
N GLU A 68 -15.44 10.74 0.44
CA GLU A 68 -16.57 9.93 0.91
C GLU A 68 -16.66 9.93 2.44
N ASP A 69 -17.84 9.62 2.95
CA ASP A 69 -18.08 9.49 4.38
C ASP A 69 -17.82 8.05 4.82
N VAL A 70 -16.87 7.85 5.74
CA VAL A 70 -16.36 6.52 6.13
C VAL A 70 -16.79 6.07 7.52
N GLY A 71 -17.66 6.84 8.16
CA GLY A 71 -18.21 6.52 9.48
C GLY A 71 -18.31 7.73 10.38
N LYS A 72 -18.34 7.48 11.70
CA LYS A 72 -18.48 8.52 12.73
C LYS A 72 -17.35 8.42 13.75
N ALA A 73 -16.84 9.57 14.17
CA ALA A 73 -15.96 9.70 15.31
C ALA A 73 -16.70 9.33 16.62
N PRO A 74 -15.99 9.09 17.75
CA PRO A 74 -16.61 8.69 19.02
C PRO A 74 -17.71 9.64 19.54
N ARG A 75 -17.65 10.93 19.17
CA ARG A 75 -18.66 11.94 19.52
C ARG A 75 -19.77 12.12 18.47
N GLY A 76 -19.90 11.18 17.54
CA GLY A 76 -20.93 11.15 16.50
C GLY A 76 -20.66 12.03 15.27
N ALA A 77 -19.57 12.80 15.25
CA ALA A 77 -19.19 13.63 14.10
C ALA A 77 -18.79 12.76 12.90
N LEU A 78 -19.25 13.11 11.70
CA LEU A 78 -18.94 12.38 10.47
C LEU A 78 -17.44 12.44 10.15
N LEU A 79 -16.86 11.30 9.76
CA LEU A 79 -15.50 11.18 9.26
C LEU A 79 -15.51 11.12 7.74
N VAL A 80 -14.67 11.95 7.13
CA VAL A 80 -14.51 12.03 5.68
C VAL A 80 -13.13 11.53 5.30
N ALA A 81 -13.06 10.68 4.27
CA ALA A 81 -11.81 10.19 3.69
C ALA A 81 -11.66 10.63 2.23
N ALA A 82 -10.43 10.65 1.77
CA ALA A 82 -10.12 10.80 0.36
C ALA A 82 -10.44 9.50 -0.40
N CYS A 83 -11.09 9.63 -1.54
CA CYS A 83 -11.26 8.56 -2.53
C CYS A 83 -10.94 9.08 -3.93
N LEU A 84 -10.96 8.21 -4.93
CA LEU A 84 -10.80 8.58 -6.33
C LEU A 84 -12.16 8.44 -7.04
N PRO A 85 -12.56 9.41 -7.87
CA PRO A 85 -13.72 9.22 -8.75
C PRO A 85 -13.50 8.02 -9.67
N LEU A 86 -14.57 7.32 -10.04
CA LEU A 86 -14.50 6.11 -10.86
C LEU A 86 -13.65 6.27 -12.15
N PRO A 87 -13.82 7.34 -12.96
CA PRO A 87 -12.98 7.53 -14.15
C PRO A 87 -11.49 7.68 -13.82
N VAL A 88 -11.16 8.24 -12.66
CA VAL A 88 -9.78 8.43 -12.19
C VAL A 88 -9.21 7.11 -11.69
N GLU A 89 -10.01 6.26 -11.05
CA GLU A 89 -9.59 4.89 -10.69
C GLU A 89 -9.31 4.04 -11.92
N GLU A 90 -10.11 4.17 -12.99
CA GLU A 90 -9.86 3.51 -14.28
C GLU A 90 -8.50 3.94 -14.87
N LEU A 91 -8.17 5.24 -14.84
CA LEU A 91 -6.85 5.71 -15.27
C LEU A 91 -5.69 5.14 -14.43
N VAL A 92 -5.89 4.99 -13.12
CA VAL A 92 -4.90 4.33 -12.24
C VAL A 92 -4.74 2.86 -12.64
N ALA A 93 -5.85 2.15 -12.85
CA ALA A 93 -5.87 0.75 -13.24
C ALA A 93 -5.16 0.52 -14.60
N ASP A 94 -5.45 1.34 -15.60
CA ASP A 94 -4.78 1.31 -16.90
C ASP A 94 -3.26 1.55 -16.75
N ARG A 95 -2.87 2.54 -15.94
CA ARG A 95 -1.46 2.84 -15.72
C ARG A 95 -0.75 1.71 -14.98
N LEU A 96 -1.45 1.03 -14.08
CA LEU A 96 -0.94 -0.11 -13.34
C LEU A 96 -0.62 -1.28 -14.28
N GLN A 97 -1.50 -1.57 -15.25
CA GLN A 97 -1.27 -2.58 -16.29
C GLN A 97 -0.06 -2.26 -17.16
N VAL A 98 0.14 -0.99 -17.53
CA VAL A 98 1.32 -0.57 -18.30
C VAL A 98 2.61 -0.80 -17.51
N VAL A 99 2.62 -0.44 -16.22
CA VAL A 99 3.80 -0.59 -15.35
C VAL A 99 4.16 -2.06 -15.15
N ARG A 100 3.17 -2.94 -14.98
CA ARG A 100 3.37 -4.39 -14.83
C ARG A 100 4.28 -4.97 -15.91
N ASN A 101 4.17 -4.50 -17.15
CA ASN A 101 4.97 -5.03 -18.26
C ASN A 101 6.44 -4.59 -18.24
N SER A 102 6.84 -3.79 -17.26
CA SER A 102 8.18 -3.19 -17.16
C SER A 102 8.87 -3.45 -15.82
N VAL A 103 8.33 -4.33 -14.97
CA VAL A 103 8.93 -4.65 -13.66
C VAL A 103 9.75 -5.94 -13.73
N ASP A 104 10.95 -5.90 -13.15
CA ASP A 104 11.86 -7.06 -13.11
C ASP A 104 11.36 -8.15 -12.13
N TRP A 105 10.83 -7.73 -10.98
CA TRP A 105 10.42 -8.61 -9.89
C TRP A 105 8.90 -8.53 -9.67
N LEU A 106 8.14 -9.16 -10.56
CA LEU A 106 6.67 -9.04 -10.60
C LEU A 106 5.99 -9.42 -9.28
N GLY A 107 6.36 -10.53 -8.64
CA GLY A 107 5.74 -10.96 -7.38
C GLY A 107 5.97 -10.00 -6.21
N GLN A 108 7.21 -9.54 -6.02
CA GLN A 108 7.54 -8.51 -5.02
C GLN A 108 6.80 -7.19 -5.31
N TRP A 109 6.69 -6.80 -6.59
CA TRP A 109 5.95 -5.62 -6.98
C TRP A 109 4.45 -5.75 -6.70
N LEU A 110 3.83 -6.90 -7.03
CA LEU A 110 2.42 -7.17 -6.72
C LEU A 110 2.16 -7.16 -5.21
N MET A 111 3.04 -7.74 -4.40
CA MET A 111 2.96 -7.66 -2.93
C MET A 111 2.92 -6.20 -2.48
N ARG A 112 3.82 -5.35 -2.98
CA ARG A 112 3.84 -3.91 -2.64
C ARG A 112 2.57 -3.20 -3.09
N CYS A 113 2.05 -3.52 -4.27
CA CYS A 113 0.80 -2.94 -4.75
C CYS A 113 -0.41 -3.34 -3.89
N TRP A 114 -0.49 -4.60 -3.45
CA TRP A 114 -1.50 -5.03 -2.48
C TRP A 114 -1.36 -4.31 -1.15
N LEU A 115 -0.14 -4.11 -0.66
CA LEU A 115 0.10 -3.36 0.56
C LEU A 115 -0.27 -1.88 0.42
N ASP A 116 0.06 -1.23 -0.71
CA ASP A 116 -0.38 0.14 -1.01
C ASP A 116 -1.92 0.27 -1.06
N PHE A 117 -2.62 -0.78 -1.48
CA PHE A 117 -4.08 -0.81 -1.57
C PHE A 117 -4.76 -1.08 -0.23
N LEU A 118 -4.21 -2.01 0.58
CA LEU A 118 -4.85 -2.53 1.79
C LEU A 118 -4.42 -1.81 3.08
N VAL A 119 -3.26 -1.16 3.11
CA VAL A 119 -2.69 -0.58 4.34
C VAL A 119 -2.84 0.94 4.36
N ALA A 120 -3.39 1.47 5.45
CA ALA A 120 -3.57 2.91 5.64
C ALA A 120 -2.29 3.65 6.08
N GLU A 121 -1.30 2.94 6.62
CA GLU A 121 -0.03 3.53 7.04
C GLU A 121 0.83 3.90 5.84
N ALA A 122 0.99 5.20 5.60
CA ALA A 122 1.80 5.73 4.51
C ALA A 122 3.30 5.76 4.82
N HIS A 123 3.70 5.63 6.09
CA HIS A 123 5.11 5.61 6.49
C HIS A 123 5.70 4.22 6.43
N TYR A 124 6.07 3.80 5.22
CA TYR A 124 6.85 2.60 4.97
C TYR A 124 8.17 2.90 4.26
N ILE A 125 9.08 1.93 4.30
CA ILE A 125 10.37 1.96 3.61
C ILE A 125 10.49 0.69 2.78
N ASP A 126 10.50 0.83 1.45
CA ASP A 126 10.78 -0.27 0.54
C ASP A 126 12.29 -0.57 0.51
N ASN A 127 12.66 -1.86 0.45
CA ASN A 127 14.05 -2.33 0.47
C ASN A 127 14.82 -1.79 1.71
N SER A 128 14.17 -1.79 2.88
CA SER A 128 14.72 -1.26 4.12
C SER A 128 15.88 -2.13 4.59
N ARG A 129 17.02 -1.51 4.96
CA ARG A 129 18.16 -2.22 5.58
C ARG A 129 18.43 -1.69 6.97
N PRO A 130 17.59 -1.97 7.99
CA PRO A 130 17.76 -1.40 9.32
C PRO A 130 19.12 -1.73 9.93
N ALA A 131 19.66 -0.83 10.77
CA ALA A 131 20.98 -1.01 11.35
C ALA A 131 21.08 -2.24 12.28
N TRP A 132 19.96 -2.64 12.86
CA TRP A 132 19.82 -3.81 13.73
C TRP A 132 19.67 -5.12 12.95
N LEU A 133 19.28 -5.08 11.67
CA LEU A 133 19.07 -6.26 10.84
C LEU A 133 20.38 -6.68 10.16
N LYS A 134 21.26 -7.31 10.93
CA LYS A 134 22.58 -7.76 10.48
C LYS A 134 22.81 -9.23 10.77
N SER A 135 23.21 -9.97 9.75
CA SER A 135 23.68 -11.35 9.90
C SER A 135 25.17 -11.35 10.27
N PRO A 136 25.59 -12.10 11.30
CA PRO A 136 27.00 -12.34 11.57
C PRO A 136 27.71 -12.92 10.34
N GLY A 137 28.76 -12.24 9.85
CA GLY A 137 29.55 -12.67 8.69
C GLY A 137 28.99 -12.29 7.30
N LEU A 138 27.70 -11.95 7.18
CA LEU A 138 27.06 -11.66 5.87
C LEU A 138 26.56 -10.22 5.72
N GLY A 139 26.69 -9.40 6.77
CA GLY A 139 26.40 -7.97 6.69
C GLY A 139 24.93 -7.62 6.93
N ARG A 140 24.48 -6.48 6.40
CA ARG A 140 23.11 -5.99 6.58
C ARG A 140 22.16 -6.78 5.68
N LEU A 141 21.07 -7.27 6.26
CA LEU A 141 19.98 -7.84 5.50
C LEU A 141 18.96 -6.73 5.18
N GLU A 142 18.05 -7.06 4.26
CA GLU A 142 17.01 -6.18 3.75
C GLU A 142 15.63 -6.70 4.14
N LEU A 143 14.63 -5.81 4.19
CA LEU A 143 13.20 -6.09 4.20
C LEU A 143 12.59 -5.50 2.93
N ASP A 144 11.83 -6.31 2.17
CA ASP A 144 11.17 -5.81 0.96
C ASP A 144 10.26 -4.62 1.22
N ARG A 145 9.51 -4.63 2.33
CA ARG A 145 8.78 -3.46 2.84
C ARG A 145 8.76 -3.45 4.36
N ASP A 146 9.15 -2.33 4.95
CA ASP A 146 9.22 -2.11 6.40
C ASP A 146 8.23 -1.02 6.82
N TYR A 147 7.45 -1.30 7.87
CA TYR A 147 6.60 -0.35 8.59
C TYR A 147 7.19 -0.12 9.99
N PRO A 148 8.12 0.85 10.16
CA PRO A 148 8.93 0.93 11.38
C PRO A 148 8.13 1.29 12.63
N ARG A 149 7.05 2.06 12.48
CA ARG A 149 6.19 2.46 13.61
C ARG A 149 5.49 1.27 14.25
N GLN A 150 5.04 0.32 13.43
CA GLN A 150 4.35 -0.89 13.85
C GLN A 150 5.30 -2.07 14.06
N ARG A 151 6.58 -1.93 13.65
CA ARG A 151 7.60 -2.98 13.69
C ARG A 151 7.18 -4.21 12.89
N VAL A 152 6.64 -3.98 11.70
CA VAL A 152 6.20 -5.03 10.78
C VAL A 152 7.01 -4.94 9.50
N GLY A 153 7.66 -6.04 9.11
CA GLY A 153 8.36 -6.18 7.84
C GLY A 153 7.71 -7.25 6.98
N TYR A 154 7.66 -7.02 5.68
CA TYR A 154 7.20 -7.97 4.67
C TYR A 154 8.37 -8.43 3.80
N GLU A 155 8.32 -9.69 3.39
CA GLU A 155 9.27 -10.32 2.46
C GLU A 155 8.52 -11.17 1.45
N PHE A 156 8.80 -10.94 0.16
CA PHE A 156 8.29 -11.77 -0.89
C PHE A 156 9.22 -12.97 -1.15
N GLN A 157 8.71 -14.16 -0.89
CA GLN A 157 9.39 -15.43 -1.11
C GLN A 157 9.03 -15.93 -2.50
N GLY A 158 9.85 -15.59 -3.50
CA GLY A 158 9.63 -16.04 -4.88
C GLY A 158 9.65 -17.56 -5.02
N GLN A 159 8.99 -18.12 -6.05
CA GLN A 159 8.92 -19.57 -6.29
C GLN A 159 10.29 -20.26 -6.42
N GLN A 160 11.35 -19.49 -6.68
CA GLN A 160 12.75 -19.92 -6.69
C GLN A 160 13.31 -20.28 -5.30
N HIS A 161 12.53 -20.11 -4.24
CA HIS A 161 12.90 -20.51 -2.87
C HIS A 161 12.61 -21.98 -2.56
N PHE A 162 11.90 -22.73 -3.41
CA PHE A 162 11.37 -24.06 -3.06
C PHE A 162 11.66 -25.19 -4.06
N THR A 163 12.43 -24.92 -5.13
CA THR A 163 12.77 -25.95 -6.12
C THR A 163 14.29 -26.12 -6.23
N GLU A 164 14.78 -27.31 -5.88
CA GLU A 164 16.13 -27.78 -6.23
C GLU A 164 16.26 -27.73 -7.76
N GLY A 165 17.28 -27.03 -8.28
CA GLY A 165 17.50 -26.87 -9.73
C GLY A 165 16.99 -25.56 -10.36
N GLY A 166 16.62 -24.55 -9.55
CA GLY A 166 16.28 -23.20 -10.05
C GLY A 166 17.50 -22.32 -10.41
N PRO A 167 17.33 -21.21 -11.17
CA PRO A 167 18.44 -20.35 -11.62
C PRO A 167 19.27 -19.73 -10.49
N PHE A 168 18.71 -19.61 -9.29
CA PHE A 168 19.34 -19.00 -8.11
C PHE A 168 19.69 -20.00 -7.00
N ALA A 169 19.31 -21.28 -7.16
CA ALA A 169 19.67 -22.40 -6.29
C ALA A 169 20.00 -23.65 -7.14
N PRO A 170 21.07 -23.59 -7.98
CA PRO A 170 21.46 -24.70 -8.85
C PRO A 170 22.05 -25.90 -8.09
N ASP A 171 22.34 -25.74 -6.80
CA ASP A 171 22.97 -26.76 -5.95
C ASP A 171 22.39 -26.70 -4.52
N ARG A 172 22.22 -27.87 -3.90
CA ARG A 172 21.65 -28.08 -2.57
C ARG A 172 22.30 -27.23 -1.49
N LYS A 173 23.61 -27.00 -1.61
CA LYS A 173 24.36 -26.14 -0.67
C LYS A 173 23.89 -24.68 -0.68
N LYS A 174 23.57 -24.11 -1.85
CA LYS A 174 23.06 -22.74 -1.97
C LYS A 174 21.63 -22.61 -1.45
N PHE A 175 20.84 -23.66 -1.60
CA PHE A 175 19.51 -23.76 -1.01
C PHE A 175 19.60 -23.75 0.53
N GLU A 176 20.46 -24.60 1.11
CA GLU A 176 20.69 -24.66 2.55
C GLU A 176 21.21 -23.33 3.12
N GLU A 177 22.13 -22.65 2.42
CA GLU A 177 22.62 -21.32 2.80
C GLU A 177 21.50 -20.25 2.79
N ARG A 178 20.58 -20.32 1.82
CA ARG A 178 19.44 -19.40 1.73
C ARG A 178 18.42 -19.64 2.84
N VAL A 179 18.05 -20.89 3.10
CA VAL A 179 17.19 -21.27 4.22
C VAL A 179 17.82 -20.85 5.55
N MET A 180 19.13 -21.02 5.71
CA MET A 180 19.86 -20.54 6.89
C MET A 180 19.76 -19.02 7.04
N LEU A 181 19.92 -18.26 5.96
CA LEU A 181 19.79 -16.81 5.95
C LEU A 181 18.39 -16.34 6.32
N ASP A 182 17.35 -16.98 5.77
CA ASP A 182 15.96 -16.65 6.06
C ASP A 182 15.64 -16.93 7.55
N ASN A 183 16.11 -18.08 8.08
CA ASN A 183 16.00 -18.39 9.51
C ASN A 183 16.75 -17.38 10.40
N ILE A 184 17.95 -16.96 10.00
CA ILE A 184 18.71 -15.92 10.71
C ILE A 184 17.92 -14.60 10.70
N LYS A 185 17.39 -14.20 9.54
CA LYS A 185 16.59 -12.98 9.40
C LYS A 185 15.38 -13.02 10.31
N ALA A 186 14.58 -14.09 10.27
CA ALA A 186 13.43 -14.29 11.13
C ALA A 186 13.81 -14.22 12.62
N GLY A 187 14.90 -14.90 13.01
CA GLY A 187 15.40 -14.88 14.39
C GLY A 187 15.89 -13.50 14.85
N ILE A 188 16.47 -12.68 13.97
CA ILE A 188 16.85 -11.30 14.29
C ILE A 188 15.61 -10.42 14.44
N CYS A 189 14.61 -10.55 13.56
CA CYS A 189 13.34 -9.82 13.66
C CYS A 189 12.66 -10.08 15.00
N VAL A 190 12.50 -11.35 15.39
CA VAL A 190 11.89 -11.73 16.67
C VAL A 190 12.64 -11.11 17.85
N ARG A 191 13.98 -11.18 17.87
CA ARG A 191 14.80 -10.58 18.92
C ARG A 191 14.64 -9.06 19.04
N ASN A 192 14.36 -8.39 17.93
CA ASN A 192 14.12 -6.93 17.89
C ASN A 192 12.64 -6.55 18.07
N ARG A 193 11.77 -7.52 18.43
CA ARG A 193 10.32 -7.35 18.54
C ARG A 193 9.70 -6.84 17.23
N TYR A 194 10.22 -7.35 16.12
CA TYR A 194 9.72 -7.13 14.79
C TYR A 194 8.93 -8.35 14.32
N ARG A 195 7.77 -8.11 13.72
CA ARG A 195 6.99 -9.14 13.04
C ARG A 195 7.45 -9.22 11.59
N LEU A 196 8.02 -10.36 11.21
CA LEU A 196 8.31 -10.66 9.81
C LEU A 196 7.12 -11.40 9.21
N ILE A 197 6.59 -10.90 8.09
CA ILE A 197 5.50 -11.51 7.34
C ILE A 197 6.05 -11.95 5.99
N GLU A 198 6.09 -13.24 5.78
CA GLU A 198 6.49 -13.83 4.51
C GLU A 198 5.27 -13.97 3.60
N VAL A 199 5.44 -13.60 2.34
CA VAL A 199 4.43 -13.65 1.29
C VAL A 199 4.95 -14.51 0.16
N VAL A 200 4.28 -15.61 -0.14
CA VAL A 200 4.58 -16.46 -1.30
C VAL A 200 3.71 -16.06 -2.50
N LYS A 201 3.98 -16.66 -3.65
CA LYS A 201 3.23 -16.43 -4.90
C LYS A 201 1.72 -16.61 -4.70
N GLU A 202 1.32 -17.68 -4.04
CA GLU A 202 -0.08 -18.07 -3.81
C GLU A 202 -0.80 -17.12 -2.85
N ASP A 203 -0.05 -16.35 -2.05
CA ASP A 203 -0.59 -15.39 -1.09
C ASP A 203 -1.07 -14.10 -1.77
N LEU A 204 -0.73 -13.85 -3.04
CA LEU A 204 -1.02 -12.61 -3.77
C LEU A 204 -2.49 -12.47 -4.17
N THR A 205 -3.41 -12.83 -3.28
CA THR A 205 -4.85 -12.58 -3.39
C THR A 205 -5.26 -11.57 -2.34
N ARG A 206 -6.35 -10.83 -2.59
CA ARG A 206 -6.87 -9.86 -1.63
C ARG A 206 -7.11 -10.49 -0.26
N GLU A 207 -7.77 -11.65 -0.23
CA GLU A 207 -8.18 -12.33 1.00
C GLU A 207 -6.98 -12.69 1.86
N ILE A 208 -5.95 -13.28 1.25
CA ILE A 208 -4.77 -13.74 1.97
C ILE A 208 -3.89 -12.56 2.39
N MET A 209 -3.64 -11.60 1.49
CA MET A 209 -2.89 -10.38 1.84
C MET A 209 -3.56 -9.59 2.95
N LEU A 210 -4.90 -9.47 2.93
CA LEU A 210 -5.67 -8.85 3.99
C LEU A 210 -5.53 -9.65 5.30
N ALA A 211 -5.66 -10.97 5.27
CA ALA A 211 -5.53 -11.81 6.45
C ALA A 211 -4.14 -11.71 7.10
N LYS A 212 -3.07 -11.64 6.29
CA LYS A 212 -1.69 -11.45 6.78
C LYS A 212 -1.46 -10.07 7.41
N THR A 213 -2.21 -9.07 6.95
CA THR A 213 -2.05 -7.67 7.37
C THR A 213 -2.93 -7.31 8.57
N LYS A 214 -4.15 -7.86 8.62
CA LYS A 214 -5.15 -7.56 9.64
C LYS A 214 -4.64 -7.94 11.04
N GLY A 215 -4.76 -7.01 11.97
CA GLY A 215 -4.30 -7.17 13.36
C GLY A 215 -2.90 -6.64 13.63
N TYR A 216 -2.11 -6.34 12.59
CA TYR A 216 -0.77 -5.77 12.72
C TYR A 216 -0.66 -4.34 12.18
N LEU A 217 -1.38 -4.05 11.09
CA LEU A 217 -1.39 -2.76 10.43
C LEU A 217 -2.80 -2.18 10.33
N PRO A 218 -2.95 -0.85 10.30
CA PRO A 218 -4.24 -0.21 10.04
C PRO A 218 -4.67 -0.48 8.60
N ILE A 219 -5.91 -0.93 8.42
CA ILE A 219 -6.47 -1.24 7.10
C ILE A 219 -7.01 0.04 6.46
N ALA A 220 -6.69 0.25 5.18
CA ALA A 220 -7.18 1.36 4.38
C ALA A 220 -8.70 1.25 4.15
N ASN A 221 -9.34 2.40 3.94
CA ASN A 221 -10.67 2.40 3.35
C ASN A 221 -10.52 2.19 1.85
N TYR A 222 -11.01 1.07 1.34
CA TYR A 222 -10.97 0.73 -0.07
C TYR A 222 -12.32 0.17 -0.52
N HIS A 223 -12.61 0.28 -1.81
CA HIS A 223 -13.82 -0.28 -2.39
C HIS A 223 -13.54 -1.65 -2.99
N VAL A 224 -14.34 -2.62 -2.55
CA VAL A 224 -14.43 -3.95 -3.17
C VAL A 224 -14.91 -3.78 -4.60
N ASP A 225 -14.32 -4.53 -5.53
CA ASP A 225 -14.61 -4.48 -6.96
C ASP A 225 -14.36 -3.11 -7.60
N SER A 226 -13.52 -2.24 -7.01
CA SER A 226 -13.03 -1.03 -7.70
C SER A 226 -12.19 -1.39 -8.92
N PRO A 227 -12.08 -0.52 -9.95
CA PRO A 227 -11.18 -0.74 -11.08
C PRO A 227 -9.74 -1.11 -10.67
N ILE A 228 -9.21 -0.48 -9.62
CA ILE A 228 -7.86 -0.77 -9.11
C ILE A 228 -7.80 -2.19 -8.52
N GLU A 229 -8.78 -2.56 -7.69
CA GLU A 229 -8.82 -3.89 -7.07
C GLU A 229 -8.97 -4.99 -8.12
N ARG A 230 -9.87 -4.81 -9.09
CA ARG A 230 -10.07 -5.77 -10.19
C ARG A 230 -8.77 -5.95 -10.98
N ALA A 231 -8.11 -4.86 -11.35
CA ALA A 231 -6.83 -4.92 -12.04
C ALA A 231 -5.75 -5.66 -11.22
N LEU A 232 -5.64 -5.39 -9.92
CA LEU A 232 -4.72 -6.10 -9.02
C LEU A 232 -5.02 -7.59 -8.96
N THR A 233 -6.29 -7.95 -8.80
CA THR A 233 -6.77 -9.33 -8.76
C THR A 233 -6.43 -10.05 -10.06
N GLU A 234 -6.77 -9.48 -11.22
CA GLU A 234 -6.48 -10.06 -12.53
C GLU A 234 -4.98 -10.28 -12.76
N MET A 235 -4.15 -9.27 -12.48
CA MET A 235 -2.69 -9.37 -12.64
C MET A 235 -2.10 -10.42 -11.70
N SER A 236 -2.60 -10.51 -10.47
CA SER A 236 -2.11 -11.46 -9.49
C SER A 236 -2.52 -12.88 -9.85
N MET A 237 -3.76 -13.10 -10.29
CA MET A 237 -4.20 -14.42 -10.77
C MET A 237 -3.43 -14.87 -12.01
N ALA A 238 -3.14 -13.96 -12.94
CA ALA A 238 -2.29 -14.25 -14.09
C ALA A 238 -0.86 -14.64 -13.67
N TYR A 239 -0.30 -14.00 -12.64
CA TYR A 239 1.00 -14.34 -12.09
C TYR A 239 0.99 -15.65 -11.29
N ILE A 240 -0.08 -15.92 -10.53
CA ILE A 240 -0.24 -17.16 -9.77
C ILE A 240 -0.28 -18.36 -10.73
N ASN A 241 -0.98 -18.22 -11.86
CA ASN A 241 -1.19 -19.28 -12.85
C ASN A 241 -0.06 -19.44 -13.88
N SER A 242 0.94 -18.54 -13.91
CA SER A 242 2.11 -18.64 -14.81
C SER A 242 3.19 -19.53 -14.23
#